data_AF-A0A3C0R0S5-F1
#
_entry.id   AF-A0A3C0R0S5-F1
#
_cell.length_a   1.000
_cell.length_b   1.000
_cell.length_c   1.000
_cell.angle_alpha   90.00
_cell.angle_beta   90.00
_cell.angle_gamma   90.00
#
_symmetry.space_group_name_H-M   'P 1'
#
loop_
_entity.id
_entity.type
_entity.pdbx_description
1 polymer ?
#
loop_
_entity_poly.entity_id
_entity_poly.type
_entity_poly.pdbx_seq_one_letter_code
_entity_poly.pdbx_strand_id
1 'polypeptide(L)'
;MKRLFKQLVTLTLLLLPMVISSCASSGESNSESLTSSSLSSLTSEYTTPYGGIYAKTTHTIDGVDVFPQFVFSTLTLNDNGTSLMEDLDAFGLNELEGTYTYTDNFVDVLVGLKTYNFTYEEATHTLTYVGRVSRRDVVITYIRVNFERPDTVGDVNYDDELFGDDSNSNFYNYCPTIM
;
A
#
# COMPACT_ATOMS: atom_id res chain seq x y z
N MET A 1 13.50 -15.30 48.86
CA MET A 1 13.13 -16.72 48.70
C MET A 1 11.74 -16.96 49.28
N LYS A 2 10.73 -17.16 48.42
CA LYS A 2 9.44 -17.80 48.73
C LYS A 2 8.81 -18.19 47.40
N ARG A 3 8.92 -19.49 47.07
CA ARG A 3 8.20 -20.18 45.99
C ARG A 3 6.77 -20.49 46.46
N LEU A 4 5.86 -20.75 45.50
CA LEU A 4 4.50 -21.35 45.54
C LEU A 4 3.62 -20.48 44.62
N PHE A 5 2.82 -20.95 43.65
CA PHE A 5 2.23 -22.25 43.37
C PHE A 5 1.90 -22.35 41.87
N LYS A 6 1.93 -23.57 41.34
CA LYS A 6 1.49 -24.02 40.01
C LYS A 6 0.07 -23.53 39.65
N GLN A 7 -0.16 -23.17 38.39
CA GLN A 7 -1.21 -23.82 37.59
C GLN A 7 -0.93 -23.67 36.09
N LEU A 8 -0.71 -24.83 35.49
CA LEU A 8 -0.51 -25.09 34.08
C LEU A 8 -1.90 -25.38 33.51
N VAL A 9 -2.44 -24.50 32.66
CA VAL A 9 -3.65 -24.79 31.89
C VAL A 9 -3.22 -25.12 30.46
N THR A 10 -3.04 -26.40 30.22
CA THR A 10 -2.98 -27.03 28.90
C THR A 10 -4.37 -26.97 28.27
N LEU A 11 -4.55 -26.12 27.25
CA LEU A 11 -5.68 -26.21 26.33
C LEU A 11 -5.15 -26.73 24.99
N THR A 12 -5.25 -28.04 24.84
CA THR A 12 -4.90 -28.77 23.61
C THR A 12 -6.11 -28.84 22.69
N LEU A 13 -5.87 -28.48 21.43
CA LEU A 13 -6.35 -29.16 20.22
C LEU A 13 -7.83 -29.02 19.80
N LEU A 14 -8.05 -28.28 18.72
CA LEU A 14 -8.91 -28.74 17.62
C LEU A 14 -8.46 -28.09 16.30
N LEU A 15 -7.53 -28.77 15.62
CA LEU A 15 -7.27 -28.61 14.20
C LEU A 15 -8.39 -29.30 13.42
N LEU A 16 -9.13 -28.55 12.62
CA LEU A 16 -9.93 -29.10 11.52
C LEU A 16 -9.17 -28.87 10.20
N PRO A 17 -8.78 -29.94 9.47
CA PRO A 17 -8.38 -29.82 8.07
C PRO A 17 -9.64 -29.84 7.19
N MET A 18 -9.97 -28.72 6.54
CA MET A 18 -10.94 -28.72 5.44
C MET A 18 -10.22 -29.11 4.14
N VAL A 19 -10.59 -30.29 3.64
CA VAL A 19 -10.08 -30.87 2.39
C VAL A 19 -10.87 -30.27 1.21
N ILE A 20 -10.11 -29.60 0.34
CA ILE A 20 -10.20 -29.48 -1.12
C ILE A 20 -11.47 -30.07 -1.78
N SER A 21 -12.23 -29.20 -2.46
CA SER A 21 -13.16 -29.60 -3.52
C SER A 21 -12.79 -28.88 -4.81
N SER A 22 -12.05 -29.60 -5.65
CA SER A 22 -11.76 -29.28 -7.04
C SER A 22 -13.00 -29.53 -7.91
N CYS A 23 -13.53 -28.49 -8.55
CA CYS A 23 -14.36 -28.63 -9.75
C CYS A 23 -13.47 -28.45 -10.97
N ALA A 24 -13.08 -29.58 -11.56
CA ALA A 24 -12.56 -29.65 -12.91
C ALA A 24 -13.71 -29.36 -13.88
N SER A 25 -13.57 -28.31 -14.68
CA SER A 25 -14.33 -28.13 -15.92
C SER A 25 -13.31 -27.94 -17.04
N SER A 26 -13.24 -28.97 -17.88
CA SER A 26 -12.48 -29.02 -19.12
C SER A 26 -13.24 -28.26 -20.21
N GLY A 27 -12.61 -27.22 -20.75
CA GLY A 27 -13.01 -26.53 -21.98
C GLY A 27 -11.79 -26.18 -22.83
N GLU A 28 -11.45 -27.06 -23.76
CA GLU A 28 -10.80 -26.75 -25.04
C GLU A 28 -11.67 -25.72 -25.80
N SER A 29 -11.23 -24.78 -26.63
CA SER A 29 -9.94 -24.35 -27.19
C SER A 29 -10.22 -22.99 -27.85
N ASN A 30 -9.25 -22.08 -27.90
CA ASN A 30 -8.88 -21.37 -29.13
C ASN A 30 -7.69 -20.45 -28.87
N SER A 31 -6.58 -20.82 -29.52
CA SER A 31 -5.41 -20.00 -29.70
C SER A 31 -5.71 -18.89 -30.70
N GLU A 32 -5.64 -17.63 -30.25
CA GLU A 32 -5.30 -16.52 -31.12
C GLU A 32 -4.02 -15.88 -30.59
N SER A 33 -2.98 -15.98 -31.41
CA SER A 33 -1.69 -15.36 -31.22
C SER A 33 -1.72 -13.90 -31.67
N LEU A 34 -0.74 -13.15 -31.15
CA LEU A 34 -0.27 -11.81 -31.54
C LEU A 34 -0.97 -10.72 -30.70
N THR A 35 -0.27 -10.03 -29.81
CA THR A 35 0.99 -9.35 -30.09
C THR A 35 1.77 -9.18 -28.81
N SER A 36 3.07 -9.44 -28.89
CA SER A 36 4.07 -9.07 -27.89
C SER A 36 4.15 -7.54 -27.81
N SER A 37 3.27 -6.91 -27.06
CA SER A 37 3.60 -5.64 -26.41
C SER A 37 4.57 -5.99 -25.30
N SER A 38 5.84 -5.72 -25.59
CA SER A 38 6.94 -5.69 -24.64
C SER A 38 6.48 -5.21 -23.27
N LEU A 39 6.31 -6.15 -22.33
CA LEU A 39 6.35 -5.86 -20.91
C LEU A 39 7.74 -5.28 -20.65
N SER A 40 7.83 -3.96 -20.63
CA SER A 40 8.91 -3.26 -19.97
C SER A 40 8.75 -3.57 -18.48
N SER A 41 9.38 -4.67 -18.05
CA SER A 41 9.71 -4.91 -16.65
C SER A 41 10.51 -3.71 -16.16
N LEU A 42 9.83 -2.69 -15.65
CA LEU A 42 10.42 -1.64 -14.83
C LEU A 42 10.62 -2.20 -13.43
N THR A 43 11.38 -3.28 -13.33
CA THR A 43 12.19 -3.53 -12.14
C THR A 43 13.21 -2.40 -12.09
N SER A 44 12.82 -1.27 -11.48
CA SER A 44 13.81 -0.31 -11.01
C SER A 44 14.60 -1.05 -9.93
N GLU A 45 15.71 -1.67 -10.34
CA GLU A 45 16.67 -2.21 -9.40
C GLU A 45 17.30 -1.02 -8.68
N TYR A 46 16.78 -0.73 -7.50
CA TYR A 46 17.36 0.27 -6.61
C TYR A 46 18.78 -0.17 -6.25
N THR A 47 19.75 0.67 -6.59
CA THR A 47 21.18 0.45 -6.35
C THR A 47 21.61 0.93 -4.98
N THR A 48 20.88 1.86 -4.38
CA THR A 48 21.15 2.35 -3.03
C THR A 48 20.62 1.37 -1.98
N PRO A 49 21.33 1.20 -0.83
CA PRO A 49 20.91 0.25 0.21
C PRO A 49 19.50 0.57 0.77
N TYR A 50 19.11 1.84 0.73
CA TYR A 50 17.82 2.34 1.18
C TYR A 50 16.82 2.60 0.05
N GLY A 51 17.24 2.48 -1.21
CA GLY A 51 16.35 2.71 -2.35
C GLY A 51 15.28 1.64 -2.42
N GLY A 52 14.04 2.05 -2.65
CA GLY A 52 12.90 1.13 -2.64
C GLY A 52 11.56 1.81 -2.53
N ILE A 53 10.53 1.02 -2.72
CA ILE A 53 9.15 1.37 -2.41
C ILE A 53 8.84 0.83 -1.01
N TYR A 54 8.34 1.68 -0.14
CA TYR A 54 8.00 1.34 1.23
C TYR A 54 6.51 1.59 1.47
N ALA A 55 5.76 0.57 1.89
CA ALA A 55 4.36 0.70 2.23
C ALA A 55 4.21 1.07 3.71
N LYS A 56 3.34 2.05 4.01
CA LYS A 56 3.00 2.45 5.37
C LYS A 56 2.25 1.30 6.05
N THR A 57 2.67 0.94 7.26
CA THR A 57 2.04 -0.14 8.05
C THR A 57 1.52 0.34 9.39
N THR A 58 1.97 1.50 9.86
CA THR A 58 1.50 2.10 11.10
C THR A 58 1.54 3.61 10.96
N HIS A 59 0.49 4.27 11.46
CA HIS A 59 0.45 5.71 11.61
C HIS A 59 -0.37 6.04 12.85
N THR A 60 0.30 6.47 13.92
CA THR A 60 -0.37 6.90 15.14
C THR A 60 -0.14 8.38 15.39
N ILE A 61 -1.17 9.07 15.87
CA ILE A 61 -1.12 10.48 16.29
C ILE A 61 -1.64 10.55 17.72
N ASP A 62 -0.81 11.06 18.64
CA ASP A 62 -1.07 11.10 20.09
C ASP A 62 -1.51 9.73 20.64
N GLY A 63 -0.93 8.65 20.09
CA GLY A 63 -1.22 7.26 20.45
C GLY A 63 -2.49 6.66 19.84
N VAL A 64 -3.23 7.42 19.02
CA VAL A 64 -4.40 6.93 18.28
C VAL A 64 -3.98 6.46 16.90
N ASP A 65 -4.32 5.23 16.53
CA ASP A 65 -4.09 4.69 15.19
C ASP A 65 -5.01 5.36 14.18
N VAL A 66 -4.39 6.05 13.22
CA VAL A 66 -5.05 6.71 12.10
C VAL A 66 -4.78 5.99 10.78
N PHE A 67 -4.02 4.90 10.78
CA PHE A 67 -3.75 4.13 9.57
C PHE A 67 -5.01 3.66 8.83
N PRO A 68 -6.11 3.22 9.49
CA PRO A 68 -7.31 2.75 8.80
C PRO A 68 -8.02 3.80 7.92
N GLN A 69 -7.64 5.09 8.00
CA GLN A 69 -8.20 6.13 7.13
C GLN A 69 -7.57 6.15 5.74
N PHE A 70 -6.40 5.52 5.57
CA PHE A 70 -5.69 5.42 4.30
C PHE A 70 -6.10 4.13 3.59
N VAL A 71 -6.49 4.25 2.33
CA VAL A 71 -6.67 3.09 1.44
C VAL A 71 -5.31 2.56 1.02
N PHE A 72 -4.37 3.48 0.78
CA PHE A 72 -3.02 3.17 0.37
C PHE A 72 -2.06 4.28 0.81
N SER A 73 -0.83 3.93 1.17
CA SER A 73 0.20 4.92 1.46
C SER A 73 1.60 4.36 1.24
N THR A 74 2.40 5.08 0.46
CA THR A 74 3.76 4.72 0.10
C THR A 74 4.75 5.85 0.31
N LEU A 75 5.99 5.44 0.55
CA LEU A 75 7.18 6.26 0.48
C LEU A 75 8.15 5.60 -0.50
N THR A 76 8.42 6.26 -1.61
CA THR A 76 9.37 5.81 -2.63
C THR A 76 10.66 6.59 -2.47
N LEU A 77 11.79 5.87 -2.35
CA LEU A 77 13.14 6.44 -2.25
C LEU A 77 13.92 6.05 -3.51
N ASN A 78 14.22 7.04 -4.35
CA ASN A 78 14.88 6.83 -5.65
C ASN A 78 16.40 7.01 -5.54
N ASP A 79 17.17 6.27 -6.33
CA ASP A 79 18.64 6.32 -6.27
C ASP A 79 19.27 7.70 -6.57
N ASN A 80 18.53 8.59 -7.22
CA ASN A 80 18.94 9.98 -7.46
C ASN A 80 18.80 10.89 -6.20
N GLY A 81 18.39 10.34 -5.06
CA GLY A 81 18.17 11.09 -3.81
C GLY A 81 16.82 11.79 -3.73
N THR A 82 15.88 11.52 -4.65
CA THR A 82 14.51 12.04 -4.55
C THR A 82 13.61 11.09 -3.77
N SER A 83 12.61 11.66 -3.10
CA SER A 83 11.58 10.92 -2.40
C SER A 83 10.19 11.31 -2.89
N LEU A 84 9.28 10.35 -2.96
CA LEU A 84 7.87 10.60 -3.25
C LEU A 84 7.03 9.96 -2.14
N MET A 85 6.21 10.75 -1.46
CA MET A 85 5.24 10.27 -0.49
C MET A 85 3.84 10.35 -1.09
N GLU A 86 3.15 9.22 -1.18
CA GLU A 86 1.79 9.12 -1.70
C GLU A 86 0.89 8.65 -0.57
N ASP A 87 -0.18 9.40 -0.30
CA ASP A 87 -1.22 9.04 0.66
C ASP A 87 -2.57 9.08 -0.07
N LEU A 88 -3.22 7.93 -0.20
CA LEU A 88 -4.55 7.78 -0.78
C LEU A 88 -5.55 7.52 0.33
N ASP A 89 -6.49 8.44 0.50
CA ASP A 89 -7.60 8.32 1.44
C ASP A 89 -8.96 8.41 0.72
N ALA A 90 -10.04 8.51 1.47
CA ALA A 90 -11.40 8.62 0.91
C ALA A 90 -11.65 9.92 0.13
N PHE A 91 -10.78 10.93 0.25
CA PHE A 91 -10.90 12.24 -0.40
C PHE A 91 -10.02 12.35 -1.64
N GLY A 92 -9.04 11.47 -1.81
CA GLY A 92 -8.24 11.36 -3.01
C GLY A 92 -6.77 11.08 -2.74
N LEU A 93 -5.99 11.16 -3.80
CA LEU A 93 -4.55 10.97 -3.76
C LEU A 93 -3.85 12.29 -3.39
N ASN A 94 -3.01 12.23 -2.37
CA ASN A 94 -2.10 13.29 -2.00
C ASN A 94 -0.68 12.85 -2.31
N GLU A 95 -0.02 13.54 -3.23
CA GLU A 95 1.36 13.29 -3.60
C GLU A 95 2.25 14.43 -3.08
N LEU A 96 3.33 14.07 -2.41
CA LEU A 96 4.29 15.01 -1.88
C LEU A 96 5.70 14.60 -2.30
N GLU A 97 6.28 15.40 -3.19
CA GLU A 97 7.66 15.26 -3.62
C GLU A 97 8.64 15.83 -2.58
N GLY A 98 9.83 15.25 -2.57
CA GLY A 98 10.88 15.59 -1.63
C GLY A 98 12.24 15.06 -2.03
N THR A 99 13.18 15.17 -1.11
CA THR A 99 14.52 14.59 -1.23
C THR A 99 14.82 13.76 0.01
N TYR A 100 15.76 12.84 -0.12
CA TYR A 100 16.27 12.12 1.04
C TYR A 100 17.80 12.04 1.04
N THR A 101 18.34 11.99 2.25
CA THR A 101 19.74 11.67 2.53
C THR A 101 19.79 10.53 3.54
N TYR A 102 20.90 9.82 3.61
CA TYR A 102 21.03 8.70 4.54
C TYR A 102 22.41 8.64 5.18
N THR A 103 22.45 8.02 6.35
CA THR A 103 23.64 7.62 7.10
C THR A 103 23.52 6.13 7.44
N ASP A 104 24.43 5.57 8.24
CA ASP A 104 24.49 4.12 8.48
C ASP A 104 23.19 3.50 9.01
N ASN A 105 22.40 4.22 9.83
CA ASN A 105 21.15 3.69 10.41
C ASN A 105 19.95 4.64 10.26
N PHE A 106 20.12 5.78 9.60
CA PHE A 106 19.09 6.80 9.51
C PHE A 106 18.87 7.25 8.08
N VAL A 107 17.60 7.47 7.74
CA VAL A 107 17.15 8.04 6.47
C VAL A 107 16.41 9.34 6.78
N ASP A 108 16.96 10.46 6.36
CA ASP A 108 16.37 11.78 6.48
C ASP A 108 15.59 12.10 5.22
N VAL A 109 14.26 12.17 5.32
CA VAL A 109 13.37 12.50 4.21
C VAL A 109 12.81 13.90 4.40
N LEU A 110 13.12 14.79 3.46
CA LEU A 110 12.61 16.17 3.41
C LEU A 110 11.43 16.24 2.45
N VAL A 111 10.23 16.52 2.98
CA VAL A 111 9.01 16.70 2.20
C VAL A 111 8.42 18.08 2.52
N GLY A 112 8.33 18.94 1.49
CA GLY A 112 8.00 20.35 1.68
C GLY A 112 8.98 21.06 2.63
N LEU A 113 8.49 21.48 3.79
CA LEU A 113 9.29 22.15 4.84
C LEU A 113 9.59 21.24 6.05
N LYS A 114 9.22 19.96 5.99
CA LYS A 114 9.35 19.03 7.11
C LYS A 114 10.39 17.96 6.80
N THR A 115 11.26 17.71 7.76
CA THR A 115 12.23 16.62 7.72
C THR A 115 11.79 15.51 8.67
N TYR A 116 11.72 14.29 8.14
CA TYR A 116 11.44 13.07 8.88
C TYR A 116 12.75 12.27 8.97
N ASN A 117 13.30 12.15 10.18
CA ASN A 117 14.45 11.30 10.45
C ASN A 117 13.95 9.90 10.79
N PHE A 118 13.99 8.99 9.83
CA PHE A 118 13.61 7.60 10.01
C PHE A 118 14.81 6.80 10.50
N THR A 119 14.59 5.93 11.49
CA THR A 119 15.52 4.85 11.81
C THR A 119 15.24 3.69 10.85
N TYR A 120 16.30 3.08 10.31
CA TYR A 120 16.20 1.91 9.44
C TYR A 120 16.61 0.63 10.17
N GLU A 121 15.75 -0.39 10.11
CA GLU A 121 16.04 -1.75 10.57
C GLU A 121 16.29 -2.63 9.35
N GLU A 122 17.54 -3.09 9.20
CA GLU A 122 17.99 -3.85 8.02
C GLU A 122 17.32 -5.22 7.92
N ALA A 123 17.14 -5.92 9.05
CA ALA A 123 16.60 -7.28 9.07
C ALA A 123 15.16 -7.38 8.55
N THR A 124 14.37 -6.32 8.73
CA THR A 124 12.96 -6.26 8.32
C THR A 124 12.71 -5.21 7.23
N HIS A 125 13.77 -4.59 6.71
CA HIS A 125 13.71 -3.47 5.76
C HIS A 125 12.66 -2.41 6.16
N THR A 126 12.67 -2.03 7.43
CA THR A 126 11.64 -1.18 8.03
C THR A 126 12.17 0.21 8.33
N LEU A 127 11.43 1.24 7.94
CA LEU A 127 11.67 2.63 8.30
C LEU A 127 10.71 3.04 9.40
N THR A 128 11.22 3.56 10.52
CA THR A 128 10.39 4.02 11.64
C THR A 128 10.72 5.47 11.98
N TYR A 129 9.71 6.32 11.95
CA TYR A 129 9.76 7.69 12.46
C TYR A 129 9.02 7.75 13.79
N VAL A 130 9.67 8.32 14.79
CA VAL A 130 9.06 8.67 16.09
C VAL A 130 9.43 10.12 16.37
N GLY A 131 8.43 11.01 16.42
CA GLY A 131 8.70 12.42 16.61
C GLY A 131 7.45 13.26 16.82
N ARG A 132 7.59 14.57 16.59
CA ARG A 132 6.49 15.52 16.76
C ARG A 132 6.19 16.24 15.47
N VAL A 133 4.93 16.15 15.03
CA VAL A 133 4.42 16.85 13.85
C VAL A 133 3.29 17.77 14.30
N SER A 134 3.43 19.08 14.04
CA SER A 134 2.40 20.07 14.42
C SER A 134 2.00 20.00 15.91
N ARG A 135 2.99 19.81 16.80
CA ARG A 135 2.84 19.66 18.26
C ARG A 135 2.16 18.37 18.75
N ARG A 136 1.86 17.43 17.86
CA ARG A 136 1.34 16.10 18.21
C ARG A 136 2.43 15.06 18.11
N ASP A 137 2.37 14.05 18.96
CA ASP A 137 3.31 12.92 18.91
C ASP A 137 2.89 11.99 17.77
N VAL A 138 3.82 11.66 16.89
CA VAL A 138 3.54 10.86 15.70
C VAL A 138 4.52 9.72 15.59
N VAL A 139 3.98 8.52 15.36
CA VAL A 139 4.76 7.32 15.01
C VAL A 139 4.31 6.86 13.64
N ILE A 140 5.26 6.74 12.71
CA ILE A 140 5.01 6.25 11.36
C ILE A 140 5.99 5.11 11.09
N THR A 141 5.47 4.00 10.59
CA THR A 141 6.28 2.85 10.19
C THR A 141 6.00 2.51 8.75
N TYR A 142 7.07 2.26 7.99
CA TYR A 142 7.00 1.75 6.63
C TYR A 142 7.83 0.48 6.49
N ILE A 143 7.39 -0.46 5.65
CA ILE A 143 8.10 -1.69 5.33
C ILE A 143 8.37 -1.74 3.83
N ARG A 144 9.59 -2.12 3.42
CA ARG A 144 9.93 -2.26 2.01
C ARG A 144 9.06 -3.35 1.36
N VAL A 145 8.50 -3.01 0.21
CA VAL A 145 7.63 -3.90 -0.57
C VAL A 145 8.06 -3.85 -2.03
N ASN A 146 7.84 -4.97 -2.73
CA ASN A 146 7.88 -5.01 -4.19
C ASN A 146 6.45 -4.80 -4.66
N PHE A 147 6.01 -3.54 -4.68
CA PHE A 147 4.62 -3.20 -4.92
C PHE A 147 4.44 -2.47 -6.25
N GLU A 148 3.53 -2.98 -7.08
CA GLU A 148 2.89 -2.19 -8.13
C GLU A 148 1.63 -1.55 -7.54
N ARG A 149 1.52 -0.22 -7.69
CA ARG A 149 0.30 0.52 -7.37
C ARG A 149 -0.89 -0.18 -8.04
N PRO A 150 -2.01 -0.46 -7.34
CA PRO A 150 -3.18 -0.96 -8.02
C PRO A 150 -3.66 0.15 -8.96
N ASP A 151 -3.76 -0.14 -10.25
CA ASP A 151 -4.14 0.83 -11.28
C ASP A 151 -5.51 1.51 -11.02
N THR A 152 -6.30 0.99 -10.08
CA THR A 152 -7.76 1.20 -10.03
C THR A 152 -8.30 1.83 -8.74
N VAL A 153 -7.47 2.40 -7.87
CA VAL A 153 -8.02 3.15 -6.71
C VAL A 153 -8.05 4.64 -7.02
N GLY A 154 -9.19 5.08 -7.55
CA GLY A 154 -9.51 6.52 -7.73
C GLY A 154 -9.72 6.97 -9.18
N ASP A 155 -9.45 6.11 -10.17
CA ASP A 155 -9.56 6.43 -11.60
C ASP A 155 -10.78 5.75 -12.27
N VAL A 156 -11.84 5.53 -11.49
CA VAL A 156 -13.12 5.15 -12.08
C VAL A 156 -13.71 6.43 -12.67
N ASN A 157 -13.58 6.61 -13.98
CA ASN A 157 -14.29 7.66 -14.68
C ASN A 157 -15.78 7.32 -14.67
N TYR A 158 -16.46 7.72 -13.59
CA TYR A 158 -17.89 7.53 -13.46
C TYR A 158 -18.66 8.22 -14.58
N ASP A 159 -18.10 9.26 -15.21
CA ASP A 159 -18.79 9.92 -16.31
C ASP A 159 -18.78 9.05 -17.58
N ASP A 160 -17.67 8.41 -17.92
CA ASP A 160 -17.59 7.48 -19.06
C ASP A 160 -18.39 6.19 -18.78
N GLU A 161 -18.42 5.72 -17.52
CA GLU A 161 -19.12 4.49 -17.16
C GLU A 161 -20.64 4.69 -16.93
N LEU A 162 -21.08 5.87 -16.47
CA LEU A 162 -22.50 6.21 -16.31
C LEU A 162 -23.11 6.85 -17.55
N PHE A 163 -22.32 7.46 -18.44
CA PHE A 163 -22.86 8.22 -19.58
C PHE A 163 -22.28 7.81 -20.94
N GLY A 164 -21.28 6.92 -20.99
CA GLY A 164 -20.68 6.44 -22.23
C GLY A 164 -19.90 7.52 -22.99
N ASP A 165 -18.87 7.12 -23.73
CA ASP A 165 -17.96 8.01 -24.47
C ASP A 165 -18.62 8.80 -25.62
N ASP A 166 -19.88 8.49 -25.95
CA ASP A 166 -20.59 9.09 -27.08
C ASP A 166 -21.93 9.68 -26.66
N SER A 167 -22.07 11.00 -26.87
CA SER A 167 -23.31 11.77 -26.79
C SER A 167 -24.50 11.17 -27.55
N ASN A 168 -24.26 10.31 -28.56
CA ASN A 168 -25.29 9.62 -29.33
C ASN A 168 -25.68 8.23 -28.77
N SER A 169 -24.99 7.72 -27.74
CA SER A 169 -25.23 6.39 -27.17
C SER A 169 -25.85 6.41 -25.76
N ASN A 170 -26.13 7.59 -25.23
CA ASN A 170 -26.82 7.81 -23.95
C ASN A 170 -28.27 7.32 -23.98
N PHE A 171 -28.47 6.00 -23.92
CA PHE A 171 -29.75 5.33 -23.81
C PHE A 171 -29.95 4.76 -22.40
N TYR A 172 -29.93 5.62 -21.38
CA TYR A 172 -30.63 5.30 -20.15
C TYR A 172 -32.10 5.72 -20.28
N ASN A 173 -32.87 4.85 -20.93
CA ASN A 173 -34.33 4.85 -20.86
C ASN A 173 -34.78 4.35 -19.47
N TYR A 174 -34.58 5.16 -18.42
CA TYR A 174 -35.28 4.98 -17.15
C TYR A 174 -36.53 5.86 -17.11
N CYS A 175 -37.49 5.58 -17.99
CA CYS A 175 -38.89 5.88 -17.70
C CYS A 175 -39.51 4.57 -17.21
N PRO A 176 -39.82 4.40 -15.91
CA PRO A 176 -40.68 3.31 -15.51
C PRO A 176 -42.03 3.52 -16.18
N THR A 177 -42.39 2.62 -17.10
CA THR A 177 -43.77 2.51 -17.54
C THR A 177 -44.58 2.05 -16.33
N ILE A 178 -45.24 3.02 -15.71
CA ILE A 178 -46.39 2.79 -14.83
C ILE A 178 -47.38 1.90 -15.59
N MET A 179 -47.55 0.66 -15.12
CA MET A 179 -48.71 -0.18 -15.46
C MET A 179 -49.88 0.17 -14.54
#